data_AF-A0A9X3D7E9-F1
#
_entry.id   AF-A0A9X3D7E9-F1
#
_cell.length_a   1.000
_cell.length_b   1.000
_cell.length_c   1.000
_cell.angle_alpha   90.00
_cell.angle_beta   90.00
_cell.angle_gamma   90.00
#
_symmetry.space_group_name_H-M   'P 1'
#
loop_
_entity.id
_entity.type
_entity.pdbx_description
1 polymer ?
#
loop_
_entity_poly.entity_id
_entity_poly.type
_entity_poly.pdbx_seq_one_letter_code
_entity_poly.pdbx_strand_id
1 'polypeptide(L)' 'MEQILIRNLPAGTKAALRARAEQHRRSVEAEAREILAEALEREPVTLVDLLSSDEGADIDFEPERLGLTVRSAEL' A
#
# COMPACT_ATOMS: atom_id res chain seq x y z
N MET A 1 -13.60 15.69 -20.12
CA MET A 1 -12.44 16.27 -19.41
C MET A 1 -12.72 16.10 -17.94
N GLU A 2 -11.91 15.34 -17.22
CA GLU A 2 -12.07 15.11 -15.79
C GLU A 2 -11.07 15.97 -15.02
N GLN A 3 -11.49 16.55 -13.90
CA GLN A 3 -10.68 17.47 -13.11
C GLN A 3 -10.96 17.29 -11.62
N ILE A 4 -9.90 17.38 -10.81
CA ILE A 4 -9.98 17.39 -9.35
C ILE A 4 -9.29 18.64 -8.78
N LEU A 5 -9.83 19.17 -7.68
CA LEU A 5 -9.23 20.28 -6.93
C LEU A 5 -8.78 19.78 -5.56
N ILE A 6 -7.48 19.77 -5.32
CA ILE A 6 -6.91 19.40 -4.02
C ILE A 6 -6.77 20.67 -3.17
N ARG A 7 -7.63 20.83 -2.17
CA ARG A 7 -7.57 21.92 -1.19
C ARG A 7 -6.76 21.51 0.03
N ASN A 8 -6.20 22.50 0.73
CA ASN A 8 -5.41 22.28 1.94
C ASN A 8 -4.25 21.28 1.76
N LEU A 9 -3.60 21.34 0.60
CA LEU A 9 -2.42 20.52 0.34
C LEU A 9 -1.34 20.83 1.40
N PRO A 10 -0.72 19.81 2.02
CA PRO A 10 0.31 20.03 3.02
C PRO A 10 1.41 20.99 2.52
N ALA A 11 1.94 21.78 3.43
CA ALA A 11 2.98 22.74 3.11
C ALA A 11 4.18 22.02 2.48
N GLY A 12 4.69 22.56 1.37
CA GLY A 12 5.83 21.99 0.64
C GLY A 12 5.47 20.93 -0.40
N THR A 13 4.30 20.28 -0.36
CA THR A 13 3.96 19.22 -1.33
C THR A 13 3.94 19.72 -2.77
N LYS A 14 3.45 20.95 -3.02
CA LYS A 14 3.48 21.55 -4.37
C LYS A 14 4.91 21.82 -4.86
N ALA A 15 5.83 22.18 -3.96
CA ALA A 15 7.23 22.38 -4.30
C ALA A 15 7.93 21.06 -4.63
N ALA A 16 7.65 20.01 -3.84
CA ALA A 16 8.13 18.66 -4.11
C ALA A 16 7.61 18.13 -5.46
N LEU A 17 6.30 18.30 -5.76
CA LEU A 17 5.72 17.96 -7.06
C LEU A 17 6.40 18.71 -8.21
N ARG A 18 6.72 19.99 -8.03
CA ARG A 18 7.43 20.78 -9.04
C ARG A 18 8.83 20.24 -9.31
N ALA A 19 9.61 19.98 -8.26
CA ALA A 19 10.96 19.42 -8.40
C ALA A 19 10.93 18.06 -9.12
N ARG A 20 9.96 17.20 -8.78
CA ARG A 20 9.77 15.90 -9.45
C ARG A 20 9.36 16.06 -10.92
N ALA A 21 8.44 16.98 -11.22
CA ALA A 21 8.01 17.27 -12.58
C ALA A 21 9.16 17.78 -13.46
N GLU A 22 10.05 18.63 -12.90
CA GLU A 22 11.27 19.09 -13.57
C GLU A 22 12.21 17.93 -13.88
N GLN A 23 12.46 17.03 -12.92
CA GLN A 23 13.28 15.83 -13.10
C GLN A 23 12.73 14.93 -14.21
N HIS A 24 11.41 14.77 -14.28
CA HIS A 24 10.74 13.97 -15.31
C HIS A 24 10.47 14.72 -16.62
N ARG A 25 10.85 16.01 -16.70
CA ARG A 25 10.64 16.88 -17.87
C ARG A 25 9.18 16.96 -18.31
N ARG A 26 8.26 17.06 -17.35
CA ARG A 26 6.81 17.21 -17.58
C ARG A 26 6.21 18.34 -16.77
N SER A 27 4.97 18.71 -17.05
CA SER A 27 4.26 19.72 -16.26
C SER A 27 3.91 19.18 -14.87
N VAL A 28 3.70 20.07 -13.90
CA VAL A 28 3.28 19.69 -12.54
C VAL A 28 1.94 18.95 -12.56
N GLU A 29 1.03 19.33 -13.46
CA GLU A 29 -0.26 18.65 -13.60
C GLU A 29 -0.09 17.24 -14.19
N ALA A 30 0.76 17.09 -15.21
CA ALA A 30 1.07 15.79 -15.78
C ALA A 30 1.72 14.87 -14.74
N GLU A 31 2.65 15.40 -13.94
CA GLU A 31 3.26 14.67 -12.81
C GLU A 31 2.22 14.21 -11.80
N ALA A 32 1.32 15.11 -11.38
CA ALA A 32 0.27 14.77 -10.41
C ALA A 32 -0.68 13.69 -10.96
N ARG A 33 -1.06 13.80 -12.24
CA ARG A 33 -1.94 12.83 -12.90
C ARG A 33 -1.32 11.44 -12.96
N GLU A 34 -0.04 11.37 -13.27
CA GLU A 34 0.71 10.13 -13.39
C GLU A 34 0.90 9.45 -12.05
N ILE A 35 1.18 10.22 -10.98
CA ILE A 35 1.22 9.69 -9.61
C ILE A 35 -0.14 9.08 -9.22
N LEU A 36 -1.24 9.75 -9.58
CA LEU A 36 -2.58 9.25 -9.30
C LEU A 36 -2.90 7.99 -10.10
N ALA A 37 -2.52 7.94 -11.38
CA ALA A 37 -2.70 6.77 -12.23
C ALA A 37 -1.91 5.57 -11.67
N GLU A 38 -0.61 5.73 -11.38
CA GLU A 38 0.23 4.70 -10.76
C GLU A 38 -0.36 4.19 -9.44
N ALA A 39 -0.86 5.10 -8.59
CA ALA A 39 -1.43 4.74 -7.30
C ALA A 39 -2.75 3.96 -7.44
N LEU A 40 -3.52 4.21 -8.49
CA LEU A 40 -4.79 3.52 -8.77
C LEU A 40 -4.58 2.19 -9.49
N GLU A 41 -3.54 2.08 -10.33
CA GLU A 41 -3.15 0.82 -10.98
C GLU A 41 -2.53 -0.17 -10.00
N ARG A 42 -1.92 0.32 -8.92
CA ARG A 42 -1.32 -0.52 -7.91
C ARG A 42 -2.40 -1.30 -7.16
N GLU A 43 -2.56 -2.57 -7.52
CA GLU A 43 -3.43 -3.49 -6.78
C GLU A 43 -2.99 -3.57 -5.32
N PRO A 44 -3.94 -3.58 -4.36
CA PRO A 44 -3.60 -3.82 -2.97
C PRO A 44 -2.89 -5.15 -2.87
N VAL A 45 -1.66 -5.14 -2.34
CA VAL A 45 -0.92 -6.37 -2.11
C VAL A 45 -1.76 -7.26 -1.19
N THR A 46 -2.19 -8.40 -1.70
CA THR A 46 -3.02 -9.33 -0.96
C THR A 46 -2.17 -10.20 -0.05
N LEU A 47 -2.80 -10.83 0.95
CA LEU A 47 -2.12 -11.84 1.76
C LEU A 47 -1.59 -12.98 0.89
N VAL A 48 -2.29 -13.30 -0.21
CA VAL A 48 -1.85 -14.32 -1.18
C VAL A 48 -0.58 -13.87 -1.87
N ASP A 49 -0.48 -12.62 -2.33
CA ASP A 49 0.73 -12.11 -2.99
C ASP A 49 1.97 -12.12 -2.06
N LEU A 50 1.76 -11.94 -0.75
CA LEU A 50 2.83 -11.95 0.24
C LEU A 50 3.28 -13.37 0.63
N LEU A 51 2.35 -14.32 0.65
CA LEU A 51 2.59 -15.68 1.13
C LEU A 51 2.85 -16.68 -0.01
N SER A 52 2.50 -16.34 -1.24
CA SER A 52 2.81 -17.17 -2.41
C SER A 52 4.32 -17.19 -2.62
N SER A 53 4.90 -18.38 -2.60
CA SER A 53 6.27 -18.64 -3.06
C SER A 53 6.22 -19.29 -4.44
N ASP A 54 7.28 -19.12 -5.23
CA ASP A 54 7.36 -19.68 -6.61
C ASP A 54 7.23 -21.21 -6.63
N GLU A 55 7.57 -21.88 -5.53
CA GLU A 55 7.40 -23.32 -5.32
C GLU A 55 6.73 -23.56 -3.96
N GLY A 56 5.84 -24.54 -3.88
CA GLY A 56 5.15 -24.91 -2.65
C GLY A 56 6.14 -25.35 -1.58
N ALA A 57 6.48 -24.44 -0.67
CA ALA A 57 7.30 -24.76 0.49
C ALA A 57 6.47 -25.63 1.44
N ASP A 58 6.93 -26.85 1.68
CA ASP A 58 6.37 -27.69 2.75
C ASP A 58 6.74 -27.08 4.10
N ILE A 59 5.72 -26.83 4.94
CA ILE A 59 5.90 -26.30 6.28
C ILE A 59 5.77 -27.46 7.26
N ASP A 60 6.89 -27.88 7.85
CA ASP A 60 6.90 -28.80 8.98
C ASP A 60 6.36 -28.08 10.21
N PHE A 61 5.08 -28.32 10.51
CA PHE A 61 4.36 -27.68 11.61
C PHE A 61 4.10 -28.68 12.74
N GLU A 62 4.89 -28.58 13.81
CA GLU A 62 4.71 -29.34 15.06
C GLU A 62 4.28 -28.38 16.18
N PRO A 63 2.97 -28.14 16.38
CA PRO A 63 2.50 -27.17 17.34
C PRO A 63 2.67 -27.65 18.78
N GLU A 64 3.35 -26.83 19.59
CA GLU A 64 3.38 -27.05 21.03
C GLU A 64 2.05 -26.65 21.69
N ARG A 65 1.74 -27.27 22.83
CA ARG A 65 0.57 -26.88 23.62
C ARG A 65 0.76 -25.48 24.17
N LEU A 66 -0.17 -24.59 23.82
CA LEU A 66 -0.19 -23.18 24.20
C LEU A 66 -0.37 -22.92 25.73
N GLY A 67 -0.41 -23.96 26.56
CA GLY A 67 -0.54 -23.85 28.02
C GLY A 67 -1.86 -23.22 28.50
N LEU A 68 -2.85 -23.06 27.62
CA LEU A 68 -4.10 -22.37 27.93
C LEU A 68 -4.97 -23.25 28.82
N THR A 69 -5.26 -22.76 30.02
CA THR A 69 -6.30 -23.33 30.88
C THR A 69 -7.65 -22.72 30.51
N VAL A 70 -8.63 -23.56 30.18
CA VAL A 70 -10.03 -23.13 30.00
C VAL A 70 -10.47 -22.39 31.27
N ARG A 71 -10.87 -21.13 31.12
CA ARG A 71 -11.66 -20.47 32.16
C ARG A 71 -13.09 -20.99 32.02
N SER A 72 -13.51 -21.82 32.97
CA SER A 72 -14.91 -22.23 33.10
C SER A 72 -15.76 -20.98 33.31
N ALA A 73 -16.69 -20.71 32.40
CA ALA A 73 -17.72 -19.71 32.63
C ALA A 73 -18.57 -20.19 33.83
N GLU A 74 -18.62 -19.41 34.90
CA GLU A 74 -19.51 -19.66 36.02
C GLU A 74 -20.95 -19.43 35.52
N LEU A 75 -21.75 -20.51 35.48
CA LEU A 75 -23.18 -20.53 35.19
C LEU A 75 -23.96 -20.70 36.49
#